data_AF-A0A7M3YPN0-F1
#
_entry.id   AF-A0A7M3YPN0-F1
#
_cell.length_a   1.000
_cell.length_b   1.000
_cell.length_c   1.000
_cell.angle_alpha   90.00
_cell.angle_beta   90.00
_cell.angle_gamma   90.00
#
_symmetry.space_group_name_H-M   'P 1'
#
loop_
_entity.id
_entity.type
_entity.pdbx_description
1 polymer ?
#
loop_
_entity_poly.entity_id
_entity_poly.type
_entity_poly.pdbx_seq_one_letter_code
_entity_poly.pdbx_strand_id
1 'polypeptide(L)'
;MYGFSTVYLEAGSGASTPVSLQLIKTAKSAMNCTLIVGGGIRTPEQMSAAAKAGADYVVTGTITEEFEDLQLLKERLNSLISVL
;
A
#
# COMPACT_ATOMS: atom_id res chain seq x y z
N MET A 1 14.70 18.96 -13.23
CA MET A 1 13.78 18.03 -12.55
C MET A 1 14.37 17.69 -11.19
N TYR A 2 13.57 17.59 -10.12
CA TYR A 2 14.03 17.61 -8.72
C TYR A 2 14.87 16.41 -8.21
N GLY A 3 15.12 15.40 -9.05
CA GLY A 3 16.07 14.32 -8.73
C GLY A 3 15.59 13.30 -7.68
N PHE A 4 14.29 13.25 -7.38
CA PHE A 4 13.75 12.27 -6.44
C PHE A 4 13.92 10.83 -6.94
N SER A 5 14.49 9.98 -6.09
CA SER A 5 14.60 8.53 -6.32
C SER A 5 13.36 7.76 -5.90
N THR A 6 12.48 8.39 -5.13
CA THR A 6 11.29 7.78 -4.52
C THR A 6 10.13 8.76 -4.47
N VAL A 7 8.92 8.27 -4.71
CA VAL A 7 7.66 8.99 -4.56
C VAL A 7 6.72 8.17 -3.69
N TYR A 8 6.02 8.84 -2.78
CA TYR A 8 5.00 8.23 -1.92
C TYR A 8 3.62 8.79 -2.30
N LEU A 9 2.69 7.93 -2.71
CA LEU A 9 1.28 8.26 -2.87
C LEU A 9 0.51 7.88 -1.60
N GLU A 10 -0.03 8.87 -0.89
CA GLU A 10 -0.69 8.70 0.40
C GLU A 10 -2.16 9.12 0.33
N ALA A 11 -3.09 8.21 0.69
CA ALA A 11 -4.53 8.50 0.78
C ALA A 11 -4.95 9.07 2.15
N GLY A 12 -4.09 8.97 3.16
CA GLY A 12 -4.31 9.33 4.55
C GLY A 12 -4.42 8.09 5.45
N SER A 13 -3.91 8.21 6.68
CA SER A 13 -4.14 7.18 7.71
C SER A 13 -5.65 7.05 7.99
N GLY A 14 -6.13 5.81 8.12
CA GLY A 14 -7.55 5.55 8.32
C GLY A 14 -8.46 5.80 7.11
N ALA A 15 -7.94 6.25 5.96
CA ALA A 15 -8.74 6.54 4.76
C ALA A 15 -9.67 5.37 4.39
N SER A 16 -10.94 5.64 4.09
CA SER A 16 -11.91 4.59 3.73
C SER A 16 -11.65 3.99 2.35
N THR A 17 -11.02 4.76 1.47
CA THR A 17 -10.69 4.38 0.10
C THR A 17 -9.18 4.54 -0.12
N PRO A 18 -8.48 3.52 -0.64
CA PRO A 18 -7.06 3.64 -0.94
C PRO A 18 -6.81 4.53 -2.17
N VAL A 19 -5.54 4.85 -2.42
CA VAL A 19 -5.11 5.51 -3.67
C VAL A 19 -5.67 4.74 -4.87
N SER A 20 -6.23 5.46 -5.86
CA SER A 20 -6.85 4.82 -7.01
C SER A 20 -5.84 4.02 -7.84
N LEU A 21 -6.24 2.84 -8.32
CA LEU A 21 -5.36 1.99 -9.13
C LEU A 21 -4.92 2.67 -10.43
N GLN A 22 -5.76 3.53 -11.00
CA GLN A 22 -5.41 4.31 -12.18
C GLN A 22 -4.28 5.30 -11.88
N LEU A 23 -4.33 6.00 -10.74
CA LEU A 23 -3.29 6.93 -10.34
C LEU A 23 -1.96 6.20 -10.12
N ILE A 24 -1.97 5.03 -9.46
CA ILE A 24 -0.76 4.20 -9.27
C ILE A 24 -0.16 3.82 -10.63
N LYS A 25 -0.98 3.31 -11.56
CA LYS A 25 -0.53 2.92 -12.92
C LYS A 25 0.06 4.11 -13.68
N THR A 26 -0.64 5.24 -13.67
CA THR A 26 -0.19 6.46 -14.35
C THR A 26 1.14 6.94 -13.74
N ALA A 27 1.25 6.99 -12.41
CA ALA A 27 2.47 7.39 -11.73
C ALA A 27 3.65 6.47 -12.08
N LYS A 28 3.46 5.13 -12.00
CA LYS A 28 4.50 4.17 -12.36
C LYS A 28 4.93 4.29 -13.83
N SER A 29 4.00 4.59 -14.74
CA SER A 29 4.33 4.78 -16.17
C SER A 29 5.03 6.11 -16.48
N ALA A 30 4.80 7.14 -15.66
CA ALA A 30 5.32 8.49 -15.87
C ALA A 30 6.67 8.73 -15.19
N MET A 31 7.06 7.87 -14.25
CA MET A 31 8.22 8.09 -13.38
C MET A 31 9.12 6.87 -13.39
N ASN A 32 10.44 7.09 -13.49
CA ASN A 32 11.44 6.03 -13.34
C ASN A 32 12.06 6.07 -11.93
N CYS A 33 11.23 5.98 -10.90
CA CYS A 33 11.61 6.00 -9.50
C CYS A 33 10.83 4.96 -8.70
N THR A 34 11.27 4.69 -7.47
CA THR A 34 10.53 3.81 -6.55
C THR A 34 9.20 4.46 -6.20
N LEU A 35 8.11 3.68 -6.31
CA LEU A 35 6.76 4.11 -5.98
C LEU A 35 6.27 3.40 -4.72
N ILE A 36 6.08 4.17 -3.67
CA ILE A 36 5.46 3.73 -2.41
C ILE A 36 3.99 4.14 -2.43
N VAL A 37 3.10 3.25 -2.00
CA VAL A 37 1.66 3.53 -1.91
C VAL A 37 1.15 3.19 -0.51
N GLY A 38 0.46 4.12 0.13
CA GLY A 38 -0.09 3.96 1.47
C GLY A 38 -1.46 4.61 1.64
N GLY A 39 -2.12 4.27 2.75
CA GLY A 39 -3.43 4.79 3.12
C GLY A 39 -4.58 3.93 2.63
N GLY A 40 -5.43 3.49 3.56
CA GLY A 40 -6.70 2.80 3.27
C GLY A 40 -6.62 1.37 2.71
N ILE A 41 -5.43 0.78 2.55
CA ILE A 41 -5.25 -0.61 2.12
C ILE A 41 -5.42 -1.52 3.33
N ARG A 42 -6.52 -2.30 3.35
CA ARG A 42 -6.93 -3.14 4.49
C ARG A 42 -7.09 -4.61 4.16
N THR A 43 -7.22 -4.98 2.90
CA THR A 43 -7.49 -6.36 2.49
C THR A 43 -6.39 -6.91 1.58
N PRO A 44 -6.22 -8.24 1.51
CA PRO A 44 -5.26 -8.87 0.60
C PRO A 44 -5.53 -8.48 -0.86
N GLU A 45 -6.79 -8.39 -1.26
CA GLU A 45 -7.18 -8.02 -2.64
C GLU A 45 -6.73 -6.60 -2.97
N GLN A 46 -6.89 -5.65 -2.04
CA GLN A 46 -6.43 -4.27 -2.21
C GLN A 46 -4.91 -4.20 -2.30
N MET A 47 -4.20 -4.97 -1.46
CA MET A 47 -2.74 -5.05 -1.47
C MET A 47 -2.22 -5.62 -2.81
N SER A 48 -2.77 -6.76 -3.25
CA SER A 48 -2.43 -7.38 -4.54
C SER A 48 -2.75 -6.45 -5.71
N ALA A 49 -3.88 -5.73 -5.65
CA ALA A 49 -4.26 -4.77 -6.69
C ALA A 49 -3.31 -3.58 -6.78
N ALA A 50 -2.88 -3.02 -5.63
CA ALA A 50 -1.90 -1.92 -5.59
C ALA A 50 -0.53 -2.36 -6.13
N ALA A 51 -0.04 -3.53 -5.74
CA ALA A 51 1.20 -4.10 -6.26
C ALA A 51 1.12 -4.33 -7.77
N LYS A 52 0.05 -4.97 -8.27
CA LYS A 52 -0.18 -5.18 -9.71
C LYS A 52 -0.35 -3.88 -10.50
N ALA A 53 -0.81 -2.81 -9.84
CA ALA A 53 -0.90 -1.48 -10.45
C ALA A 53 0.46 -0.79 -10.59
N GLY A 54 1.52 -1.29 -9.93
CA GLY A 54 2.88 -0.80 -10.09
C GLY A 54 3.50 -0.20 -8.82
N ALA A 55 2.88 -0.37 -7.66
CA ALA A 55 3.52 -0.03 -6.39
C ALA A 55 4.71 -0.97 -6.14
N ASP A 56 5.89 -0.41 -5.89
CA ASP A 56 7.07 -1.18 -5.49
C ASP A 56 7.01 -1.53 -4.00
N TYR A 57 6.41 -0.65 -3.20
CA TYR A 57 6.13 -0.88 -1.78
C TYR A 57 4.69 -0.51 -1.45
N VAL A 58 4.04 -1.33 -0.62
CA VAL A 58 2.72 -1.06 -0.05
C VAL A 58 2.87 -0.84 1.45
N VAL A 59 2.31 0.27 1.95
CA VAL A 59 2.35 0.63 3.38
C VAL A 59 0.97 0.43 4.00
N THR A 60 0.93 -0.34 5.09
CA THR A 60 -0.26 -0.52 5.93
C THR A 60 0.12 -0.28 7.39
N GLY A 61 -0.60 0.62 8.07
CA GLY A 61 -0.37 0.98 9.47
C GLY A 61 -1.59 0.69 10.34
N THR A 62 -2.75 1.26 10.00
CA THR A 62 -3.99 1.16 10.79
C THR A 62 -4.40 -0.28 11.09
N ILE A 63 -4.14 -1.23 10.17
CA ILE A 63 -4.43 -2.65 10.42
C ILE A 63 -3.67 -3.16 11.66
N THR A 64 -2.47 -2.66 11.95
CA THR A 64 -1.68 -3.13 13.10
C THR A 64 -2.12 -2.51 14.42
N GLU A 65 -2.88 -1.42 14.39
CA GLU A 65 -3.27 -0.64 15.58
C GLU A 65 -4.53 -1.19 16.26
N GLU A 66 -5.27 -2.08 15.58
CA GLU A 66 -6.57 -2.61 16.03
C GLU A 66 -6.47 -3.95 16.78
N PHE A 67 -5.26 -4.42 17.12
CA PHE A 67 -5.03 -5.73 17.71
C PHE A 67 -4.32 -5.64 19.07
N GLU A 68 -4.97 -6.13 20.13
CA GLU A 68 -4.35 -6.32 21.45
C GLU A 68 -3.60 -7.67 21.56
N ASP A 69 -4.01 -8.66 20.75
CA ASP A 69 -3.41 -10.01 20.73
C ASP A 69 -2.37 -10.14 19.60
N LEU A 70 -1.15 -10.53 19.98
CA LEU A 70 -0.01 -10.65 19.06
C LEU A 70 -0.17 -11.81 18.06
N GLN A 71 -0.80 -12.93 18.44
CA GLN A 71 -1.05 -14.04 17.53
C GLN A 71 -2.06 -13.62 16.46
N LEU A 72 -3.13 -12.94 16.87
CA LEU A 72 -4.14 -12.46 15.93
C LEU A 72 -3.56 -11.40 14.97
N LEU A 73 -2.71 -10.49 15.47
CA LEU A 73 -1.96 -9.56 14.63
C LEU A 73 -1.08 -10.30 13.61
N LYS A 74 -0.36 -11.34 14.05
CA LYS A 74 0.51 -12.14 13.17
C LYS A 74 -0.29 -12.87 12.09
N GLU A 75 -1.41 -13.49 12.46
CA GLU A 75 -2.32 -14.13 11.50
C GLU A 75 -2.85 -13.12 10.48
N ARG A 76 -3.25 -11.92 10.95
CA ARG A 76 -3.72 -10.86 10.09
C ARG A 76 -2.65 -10.40 9.10
N LEU A 77 -1.44 -10.14 9.58
CA LEU A 77 -0.31 -9.74 8.72
C LEU A 77 0.04 -10.83 7.69
N ASN A 78 0.06 -12.10 8.10
CA ASN A 78 0.30 -13.22 7.19
C ASN A 78 -0.74 -13.28 6.07
N SER A 79 -2.03 -13.08 6.39
CA SER A 79 -3.10 -13.08 5.38
C SER A 79 -2.94 -12.01 4.31
N LEU A 80 -2.30 -10.89 4.65
CA LEU A 80 -2.04 -9.78 3.74
C LEU A 80 -0.78 -9.99 2.91
N ILE A 81 0.31 -10.43 3.54
CA ILE A 81 1.60 -10.55 2.87
C ILE A 81 1.63 -11.77 1.93
N SER A 82 0.85 -12.81 2.19
CA SER A 82 0.84 -14.04 1.39
C SER A 82 0.29 -13.89 -0.04
N VAL A 83 -0.26 -12.74 -0.41
CA VAL A 83 -0.85 -12.48 -1.75
C VAL A 83 0.03 -11.64 -2.68
N LEU A 84 1.23 -11.27 -2.22
CA LEU A 84 2.26 -10.58 -2.97
C LEU A 84 3.31 -11.58 -3.48
#